data_AF-A0A6B0UQ81-F1
#
_entry.id   AF-A0A6B0UQ81-F1
#
_cell.length_a   1.000
_cell.length_b   1.000
_cell.length_c   1.000
_cell.angle_alpha   90.00
_cell.angle_beta   90.00
_cell.angle_gamma   90.00
#
_symmetry.space_group_name_H-M   'P 1'
#
loop_
_entity.id
_entity.type
_entity.pdbx_description
1 polymer ?
#
loop_
_entity_poly.entity_id
_entity_poly.type
_entity_poly.pdbx_seq_one_letter_code
_entity_poly.pdbx_strand_id
1 'polypeptide(L)'
;RTGGYLPSSKMPLVVFALVLILPSVQNGGVLSGTEVHDDCTDILTKCGEIQCRLQGYGDFYDYDPQLCTLTCTEPSTPLKLPDGVCSPGNGLKCTSIGREGLRNWHQRLQSTLNGVLKEWCQCFPKK
;
A
#
# COMPACT_ATOMS: atom_id res chain seq x y z
N ARG A 1 -23.63 42.25 -53.35
CA ARG A 1 -25.02 42.08 -52.88
C ARG A 1 -24.99 40.98 -51.81
N THR A 2 -25.10 41.37 -50.53
CA THR A 2 -25.51 40.59 -49.32
C THR A 2 -24.95 39.15 -49.18
N GLY A 3 -24.07 38.80 -48.24
CA GLY A 3 -24.09 39.08 -46.80
C GLY A 3 -25.05 38.11 -46.08
N GLY A 4 -24.54 37.16 -45.27
CA GLY A 4 -25.37 36.30 -44.43
C GLY A 4 -24.56 35.31 -43.57
N TYR A 5 -24.50 35.58 -42.26
CA TYR A 5 -23.79 34.84 -41.20
C TYR A 5 -24.41 33.48 -40.85
N LEU A 6 -23.58 32.59 -40.29
CA LEU A 6 -23.91 31.32 -39.61
C LEU A 6 -25.02 31.45 -38.55
N PRO A 7 -25.74 30.36 -38.25
CA PRO A 7 -26.07 30.05 -36.87
C PRO A 7 -25.48 28.70 -36.45
N SER A 8 -24.52 28.78 -35.53
CA SER A 8 -24.06 27.69 -34.68
C SER A 8 -25.25 27.14 -33.87
N SER A 9 -25.81 26.00 -34.30
CA SER A 9 -26.83 25.31 -33.53
C SER A 9 -26.19 24.71 -32.28
N LYS A 10 -26.67 25.22 -31.14
CA LYS A 10 -26.18 25.09 -29.78
C LYS A 10 -26.87 23.88 -29.15
N MET A 11 -26.15 22.80 -28.87
CA MET A 11 -26.65 21.75 -27.96
C MET A 11 -26.19 22.08 -26.54
N PRO A 12 -27.10 22.16 -25.54
CA PRO A 12 -26.69 22.44 -24.17
C PRO A 12 -25.95 21.23 -23.59
N LEU A 13 -24.71 21.47 -23.15
CA LEU A 13 -23.95 20.59 -22.28
C LEU A 13 -24.75 20.40 -20.98
N VAL A 14 -25.23 19.18 -20.74
CA VAL A 14 -25.90 18.80 -19.50
C VAL A 14 -24.83 18.56 -18.45
N VAL A 15 -24.70 19.49 -17.51
CA VAL A 15 -23.76 19.43 -16.39
C VAL A 15 -24.46 18.71 -15.23
N PHE A 16 -23.99 17.53 -14.83
CA PHE A 16 -24.46 16.87 -13.61
C PHE A 16 -23.60 17.29 -12.43
N ALA A 17 -24.04 18.34 -11.73
CA ALA A 17 -23.52 18.70 -10.41
C ALA A 17 -24.40 18.06 -9.33
N LEU A 18 -24.00 16.89 -8.83
CA LEU A 18 -24.51 16.33 -7.58
C LEU A 18 -23.48 16.58 -6.48
N VAL A 19 -23.52 17.80 -5.95
CA VAL A 19 -22.96 18.10 -4.63
C VAL A 19 -23.95 17.57 -3.60
N LEU A 20 -23.73 16.34 -3.15
CA LEU A 20 -24.17 15.90 -1.84
C LEU A 20 -22.93 15.56 -1.03
N ILE A 21 -22.50 16.60 -0.32
CA ILE A 21 -21.63 16.57 0.84
C ILE A 21 -22.14 15.42 1.72
N LEU A 22 -21.41 14.31 1.77
CA LEU A 22 -21.73 13.28 2.74
C LEU A 22 -21.58 13.91 4.13
N PRO A 23 -22.62 13.81 4.99
CA PRO A 23 -22.50 14.24 6.36
C PRO A 23 -21.35 13.47 7.02
N SER A 24 -20.45 14.21 7.64
CA SER A 24 -19.48 13.72 8.61
C SER A 24 -20.24 12.97 9.71
N VAL A 25 -20.31 11.64 9.60
CA VAL A 25 -20.68 10.79 10.74
C VAL A 25 -19.46 10.73 11.65
N GLN A 26 -19.45 11.66 12.59
CA GLN A 26 -18.64 11.60 13.79
C GLN A 26 -19.39 10.75 14.81
N ASN A 27 -19.26 9.43 14.69
CA ASN A 27 -19.64 8.53 15.77
C ASN A 27 -18.38 8.19 16.59
N GLY A 28 -18.15 9.02 17.61
CA GLY A 28 -17.39 8.59 18.78
C GLY A 28 -18.20 7.56 19.55
N GLY A 29 -17.75 6.32 19.55
CA GLY A 29 -18.21 5.25 20.42
C GLY A 29 -17.00 4.55 21.02
N VAL A 30 -16.50 5.09 22.13
CA VAL A 30 -15.49 4.44 22.96
C VAL A 30 -16.19 3.29 23.69
N LEU A 31 -15.61 2.08 23.63
CA LEU A 31 -15.61 0.98 24.62
C LEU A 31 -15.57 -0.38 23.91
N SER A 32 -14.36 -0.94 23.73
CA SER A 32 -14.03 -2.29 24.21
C SER A 32 -12.57 -2.59 23.97
N GLY A 33 -11.87 -3.04 25.01
CA GLY A 33 -10.44 -3.37 24.97
C GLY A 33 -10.14 -4.55 24.04
N THR A 34 -9.70 -4.24 22.82
CA THR A 34 -8.92 -5.16 21.98
C THR A 34 -7.86 -4.33 21.27
N GLU A 35 -6.69 -4.28 21.91
CA GLU A 35 -5.56 -3.45 21.55
C GLU A 35 -4.92 -3.95 20.22
N VAL A 36 -5.10 -3.19 19.14
CA VAL A 36 -4.16 -3.02 18.01
C VAL A 36 -3.55 -4.33 17.46
N HIS A 37 -4.32 -5.16 16.75
CA HIS A 37 -3.76 -6.26 15.94
C HIS A 37 -3.80 -6.01 14.42
N ASP A 38 -4.64 -5.09 13.93
CA ASP A 38 -4.67 -4.73 12.50
C ASP A 38 -3.38 -4.07 12.00
N ASP A 39 -2.68 -3.27 12.84
CA ASP A 39 -1.44 -2.56 12.43
C ASP A 39 -0.30 -3.51 12.09
N CYS A 40 -0.16 -4.65 12.79
CA CYS A 40 0.97 -5.56 12.62
C CYS A 40 0.93 -6.26 11.26
N THR A 41 -0.21 -6.87 10.93
CA THR A 41 -0.41 -7.55 9.65
C THR A 41 -0.49 -6.55 8.50
N ASP A 42 -1.08 -5.37 8.69
CA ASP A 42 -1.09 -4.31 7.68
C ASP A 42 0.33 -3.84 7.32
N ILE A 43 1.22 -3.65 8.31
CA ILE A 43 2.63 -3.35 8.05
C ILE A 43 3.29 -4.52 7.31
N LEU A 44 3.02 -5.77 7.70
CA LEU A 44 3.56 -6.92 6.97
C LEU A 44 3.11 -6.91 5.51
N THR A 45 1.82 -6.70 5.23
CA THR A 45 1.28 -6.65 3.86
C THR A 45 1.98 -5.59 3.04
N LYS A 46 2.18 -4.38 3.59
CA LYS A 46 2.92 -3.30 2.92
C LYS A 46 4.37 -3.67 2.65
N CYS A 47 5.04 -4.31 3.61
CA CYS A 47 6.40 -4.83 3.40
C CYS A 47 6.43 -5.90 2.31
N GLY A 48 5.47 -6.83 2.34
CA GLY A 48 5.33 -7.90 1.37
C GLY A 48 5.17 -7.37 -0.04
N GLU A 49 4.26 -6.41 -0.24
CA GLU A 49 4.02 -5.75 -1.54
C GLU A 49 5.30 -5.15 -2.12
N ILE A 50 6.05 -4.40 -1.31
CA ILE A 50 7.30 -3.78 -1.77
C ILE A 50 8.35 -4.85 -2.05
N GLN A 51 8.54 -5.79 -1.15
CA GLN A 51 9.58 -6.80 -1.25
C GLN A 51 9.36 -7.76 -2.42
N CYS A 52 8.14 -8.27 -2.63
CA CYS A 52 7.81 -9.15 -3.75
C CYS A 52 8.06 -8.44 -5.09
N ARG A 53 7.62 -7.19 -5.23
CA ARG A 53 7.83 -6.40 -6.45
C ARG A 53 9.30 -6.04 -6.68
N LEU A 54 10.05 -5.68 -5.62
CA LEU A 54 11.48 -5.41 -5.72
C LEU A 54 12.27 -6.64 -6.21
N GLN A 55 11.83 -7.85 -5.82
CA GLN A 55 12.45 -9.10 -6.25
C GLN A 55 11.95 -9.60 -7.61
N GLY A 56 10.95 -8.93 -8.20
CA GLY A 56 10.36 -9.32 -9.48
C GLY A 56 9.44 -10.54 -9.41
N TYR A 57 8.91 -10.87 -8.23
CA TYR A 57 8.02 -12.03 -8.01
C TYR A 57 6.53 -11.67 -8.03
N GLY A 58 6.19 -10.53 -8.62
CA GLY A 58 4.81 -10.02 -8.67
C GLY A 58 4.35 -9.41 -7.35
N ASP A 59 3.05 -9.49 -7.10
CA ASP A 59 2.38 -8.94 -5.93
C ASP A 59 2.53 -9.85 -4.70
N PHE A 60 2.26 -9.31 -3.52
CA PHE A 60 2.19 -10.11 -2.29
C PHE A 60 0.95 -10.99 -2.31
N TYR A 61 1.12 -12.28 -2.02
CA TYR A 61 0.01 -13.22 -1.95
C TYR A 61 -0.34 -13.55 -0.50
N ASP A 62 0.64 -14.02 0.27
CA ASP A 62 0.46 -14.38 1.68
C ASP A 62 1.82 -14.49 2.39
N TYR A 63 1.83 -14.89 3.65
CA TYR A 63 3.03 -15.32 4.37
C TYR A 63 2.85 -16.72 4.95
N ASP A 64 3.94 -17.49 4.98
CA ASP A 64 3.99 -18.79 5.64
C ASP A 64 4.44 -18.61 7.11
N PRO A 65 3.57 -18.85 8.11
CA PRO A 65 3.92 -18.72 9.53
C PRO A 65 4.81 -19.86 10.05
N GLN A 66 4.87 -21.00 9.35
CA GLN A 66 5.74 -22.12 9.71
C GLN A 66 7.18 -21.84 9.32
N LEU A 67 7.40 -21.22 8.17
CA LEU A 67 8.72 -20.92 7.61
C LEU A 67 9.17 -19.48 7.84
N CYS A 68 8.26 -18.61 8.28
CA CYS A 68 8.48 -17.17 8.38
C CYS A 68 8.96 -16.59 7.04
N THR A 69 8.26 -16.93 5.95
CA THR A 69 8.59 -16.47 4.59
C THR A 69 7.40 -15.79 3.94
N LEU A 70 7.65 -14.80 3.10
CA LEU A 70 6.63 -14.26 2.21
C LEU A 70 6.40 -15.21 1.03
N THR A 71 5.15 -15.26 0.60
CA THR A 71 4.69 -15.89 -0.62
C THR A 71 4.24 -14.77 -1.57
N CYS A 72 4.81 -14.76 -2.76
CA CYS A 72 4.43 -13.84 -3.82
C CYS A 72 3.57 -14.56 -4.86
N THR A 73 2.94 -13.80 -5.75
CA THR A 73 2.07 -14.35 -6.80
C THR A 73 2.82 -15.20 -7.82
N GLU A 74 4.04 -14.82 -8.19
CA GLU A 74 4.88 -15.61 -9.09
C GLU A 74 5.74 -16.62 -8.30
N PRO A 75 6.12 -17.77 -8.91
CA PRO A 75 7.01 -18.74 -8.30
C PRO A 75 8.31 -18.08 -7.84
N SER A 76 8.49 -18.01 -6.53
CA SER A 76 9.60 -17.30 -5.92
C SER A 76 10.48 -18.24 -5.10
N THR A 77 11.73 -17.82 -4.92
CA THR A 77 12.49 -18.36 -3.79
C THR A 77 11.84 -17.90 -2.47
N PRO A 78 11.88 -18.70 -1.38
CA PRO A 78 11.28 -18.29 -0.12
C PRO A 78 11.93 -17.02 0.43
N LEU A 79 11.16 -15.95 0.55
CA LEU A 79 11.65 -14.65 1.05
C LEU A 79 11.48 -14.57 2.56
N LYS A 80 12.55 -14.77 3.31
CA LYS A 80 12.50 -14.77 4.79
C LYS A 80 12.13 -13.40 5.36
N LEU A 81 11.28 -13.42 6.37
CA LEU A 81 10.99 -12.26 7.21
C LEU A 81 12.23 -11.90 8.06
N PRO A 82 12.39 -10.62 8.46
CA PRO A 82 13.45 -10.19 9.36
C PRO A 82 13.50 -10.97 10.68
N ASP A 83 14.69 -11.06 11.26
CA ASP A 83 14.84 -11.64 12.59
C ASP A 83 14.02 -10.87 13.64
N GLY A 84 13.41 -11.62 14.56
CA GLY A 84 12.63 -11.06 15.66
C GLY A 84 11.20 -10.65 15.32
N VAL A 85 10.81 -10.55 14.03
CA VAL A 85 9.42 -10.25 13.66
C VAL A 85 8.53 -11.49 13.55
N CYS A 86 9.13 -12.67 13.41
CA CYS A 86 8.43 -13.93 13.28
C CYS A 86 9.12 -15.03 14.09
N SER A 87 8.36 -16.06 14.47
CA SER A 87 8.85 -17.30 15.05
C SER A 87 8.30 -18.47 14.23
N PRO A 88 9.17 -19.31 13.63
CA PRO A 88 8.74 -20.51 12.91
C PRO A 88 7.78 -21.35 13.76
N GLY A 89 6.63 -21.70 13.21
CA GLY A 89 5.58 -22.47 13.89
C GLY A 89 4.58 -21.62 14.67
N ASN A 90 5.01 -20.45 15.17
CA ASN A 90 4.16 -19.52 15.92
C ASN A 90 3.67 -18.33 15.07
N GLY A 91 4.30 -18.06 13.93
CA GLY A 91 3.98 -16.94 13.05
C GLY A 91 4.51 -15.59 13.55
N LEU A 92 3.82 -14.51 13.18
CA LEU A 92 4.22 -13.14 13.48
C LEU A 92 4.26 -12.86 15.00
N LYS A 93 5.31 -12.17 15.42
CA LYS A 93 5.46 -11.63 16.78
C LYS A 93 4.90 -10.22 16.83
N CYS A 94 3.58 -10.08 16.99
CA CYS A 94 2.94 -8.77 17.07
C CYS A 94 3.06 -8.09 18.45
N THR A 95 4.17 -8.30 19.16
CA THR A 95 4.56 -7.54 20.35
C THR A 95 5.16 -6.19 19.95
N SER A 96 5.34 -5.27 20.91
CA SER A 96 5.96 -3.97 20.64
C SER A 96 7.32 -4.08 19.92
N ILE A 97 8.12 -5.09 20.27
CA ILE A 97 9.43 -5.33 19.66
C ILE A 97 9.27 -5.81 18.21
N GLY A 98 8.42 -6.80 17.95
CA GLY A 98 8.25 -7.30 16.59
C GLY A 98 7.55 -6.30 15.67
N ARG A 99 6.61 -5.51 16.19
CA ARG A 99 5.98 -4.39 15.46
C ARG A 99 7.00 -3.33 15.07
N GLU A 100 7.89 -2.95 16.00
CA GLU A 100 8.98 -2.02 15.70
C GLU A 100 9.98 -2.62 14.69
N GLY A 101 10.26 -3.92 14.77
CA GLY A 101 11.05 -4.63 13.76
C GLY A 101 10.44 -4.55 12.36
N LEU A 102 9.12 -4.76 12.24
CA LEU A 102 8.39 -4.62 10.97
C LEU A 102 8.41 -3.18 10.45
N ARG A 103 8.24 -2.17 11.31
CA ARG A 103 8.32 -0.75 10.91
C ARG A 103 9.71 -0.37 10.39
N ASN A 104 10.75 -0.80 11.09
CA ASN A 104 12.13 -0.61 10.64
C ASN A 104 12.41 -1.30 9.30
N TRP A 105 11.87 -2.50 9.12
CA TRP A 105 11.98 -3.19 7.84
C TRP A 105 11.24 -2.45 6.71
N HIS A 106 10.02 -1.99 6.96
CA HIS A 106 9.25 -1.18 6.01
C HIS A 106 10.03 0.07 5.57
N GLN A 107 10.64 0.80 6.52
CA GLN A 107 11.47 1.96 6.22
C GLN A 107 12.69 1.61 5.36
N ARG A 108 13.34 0.48 5.62
CA ARG A 108 14.47 0.00 4.79
C ARG A 108 14.02 -0.32 3.36
N LEU A 109 12.89 -1.02 3.20
CA LEU A 109 12.32 -1.33 1.89
C LEU A 109 11.96 -0.07 1.10
N GLN A 110 11.33 0.90 1.76
CA GLN A 110 11.04 2.22 1.18
C GLN A 110 12.33 2.94 0.75
N SER A 111 13.37 2.91 1.57
CA SER A 111 14.67 3.51 1.23
C SER A 111 15.29 2.83 0.01
N THR A 112 15.29 1.49 -0.04
CA THR A 112 15.77 0.71 -1.19
C THR A 112 14.98 1.04 -2.45
N LEU A 113 13.65 1.03 -2.39
CA LEU A 113 12.78 1.38 -3.51
C LEU A 113 13.09 2.79 -4.03
N ASN A 114 13.17 3.78 -3.14
CA ASN A 114 13.51 5.15 -3.51
C ASN A 114 14.93 5.26 -4.09
N GLY A 115 15.88 4.46 -3.60
CA GLY A 115 17.23 4.35 -4.16
C GLY A 115 17.20 3.86 -5.61
N VAL A 116 16.48 2.78 -5.88
CA VAL A 116 16.28 2.22 -7.24
C VAL A 116 15.60 3.25 -8.13
N LEU A 117 14.51 3.88 -7.68
CA LEU A 117 13.81 4.90 -8.46
C LEU A 117 14.72 6.11 -8.76
N LYS A 118 15.53 6.56 -7.81
CA LYS A 118 16.45 7.69 -8.01
C LYS A 118 17.57 7.38 -8.99
N GLU A 119 18.03 6.13 -9.04
CA GLU A 119 19.11 5.70 -9.93
C GLU A 119 18.59 5.44 -11.36
N TRP A 120 17.44 4.78 -11.48
CA TRP A 120 16.94 4.27 -12.77
C TRP A 120 15.84 5.13 -13.41
N CYS A 121 15.13 5.96 -12.63
CA CYS A 121 14.08 6.83 -13.16
C CYS A 121 14.57 8.29 -13.28
N GLN A 122 14.86 8.71 -14.52
CA GLN A 122 15.39 10.05 -14.83
C GLN A 122 14.47 11.20 -14.39
N CYS A 123 13.17 10.96 -14.27
CA CYS A 123 12.17 11.97 -13.87
C CYS A 123 11.86 11.98 -12.37
N PHE A 124 12.48 11.12 -11.55
CA PHE A 124 12.19 11.09 -10.12
C PHE A 124 12.88 12.28 -9.43
N PRO A 125 12.12 13.16 -8.73
CA PRO A 125 12.69 14.37 -8.14
C PRO A 125 13.73 13.98 -7.08
N LYS A 126 14.98 14.41 -7.29
CA LYS A 126 16.04 14.32 -6.27
C LYS A 126 15.69 15.36 -5.20
N LYS A 127 15.20 14.88 -4.05
CA LYS A 127 15.03 15.73 -2.86
C LYS A 127 16.38 16.19 -2.33
#